data_AF-A0A536VP74-F1
#
_entry.id   AF-A0A536VP74-F1
#
_cell.length_a   1.000
_cell.length_b   1.000
_cell.length_c   1.000
_cell.angle_alpha   90.00
_cell.angle_beta   90.00
_cell.angle_gamma   90.00
#
_symmetry.space_group_name_H-M   'P 1'
#
loop_
_entity.id
_entity.type
_entity.pdbx_description
1 polymer ?
#
loop_
_entity_poly.entity_id
_entity_poly.type
_entity_poly.pdbx_seq_one_letter_code
_entity_poly.pdbx_strand_id
1 'polypeptide(L)' 'MPRIEISIPEQNLALLENGREIRRYAVSTSRNGAGERQGSFCTPRGEHIVRAKIGAGQPLNTVFVERRPTGEIW' A
#
# COMPACT_ATOMS: atom_id res chain seq x y z
N MET A 1 11.71 12.06 9.07
CA MET A 1 11.36 10.67 8.67
C MET A 1 10.32 10.73 7.56
N PRO A 2 10.39 9.85 6.55
CA PRO A 2 9.40 9.84 5.48
C PRO A 2 8.02 9.42 6.03
N ARG A 3 6.96 10.07 5.56
CA ARG A 3 5.56 9.76 5.91
C ARG A 3 4.77 9.50 4.64
N ILE A 4 3.84 8.56 4.71
CA ILE A 4 2.88 8.28 3.65
C ILE A 4 1.52 8.76 4.12
N GLU A 5 0.87 9.60 3.31
CA GLU A 5 -0.51 10.02 3.51
C GLU A 5 -1.36 9.51 2.36
N ILE A 6 -2.49 8.89 2.68
CA ILE A 6 -3.40 8.33 1.67
C ILE A 6 -4.74 9.05 1.80
N SER A 7 -5.18 9.66 0.71
CA SER A 7 -6.54 10.20 0.59
C SER A 7 -7.42 9.19 -0.12
N ILE A 8 -8.35 8.58 0.63
CA ILE A 8 -9.35 7.65 0.07
C ILE A 8 -10.30 8.39 -0.90
N PRO A 9 -10.85 9.59 -0.58
CA PRO A 9 -11.75 10.29 -1.51
C PRO A 9 -11.06 10.69 -2.82
N GLU A 10 -9.80 11.11 -2.74
CA GLU A 10 -9.04 11.60 -3.91
C GLU A 10 -8.27 10.49 -4.64
N GLN A 11 -8.26 9.27 -4.11
CA GLN A 11 -7.53 8.13 -4.67
C GLN A 11 -6.05 8.44 -4.96
N ASN A 12 -5.39 9.07 -3.99
CA ASN A 12 -3.97 9.42 -4.10
C ASN A 12 -3.17 9.07 -2.85
N LEU A 13 -1.86 8.93 -3.06
CA LEU A 13 -0.85 8.79 -2.03
C LEU A 13 0.12 9.96 -2.16
N ALA A 14 0.31 10.71 -1.08
CA ALA A 14 1.37 11.69 -0.93
C ALA A 14 2.53 11.09 -0.13
N LEU A 15 3.75 11.19 -0.67
CA LEU A 15 4.98 10.88 0.04
C LEU A 15 5.57 12.18 0.57
N LEU A 16 5.67 12.29 1.88
CA LEU A 16 6.22 13.45 2.57
C LEU A 16 7.61 13.15 3.12
N GLU A 17 8.52 14.09 2.97
CA GLU A 17 9.83 14.10 3.63
C GLU A 17 9.98 15.42 4.39
N ASN A 18 10.28 15.34 5.69
CA ASN A 18 10.38 16.51 6.57
C ASN A 18 9.14 17.44 6.51
N GLY A 19 7.95 16.85 6.40
CA GLY A 19 6.68 17.58 6.34
C GLY A 19 6.34 18.18 4.97
N ARG A 20 7.20 18.01 3.96
CA ARG A 20 6.96 18.49 2.59
C ARG A 20 6.64 17.32 1.66
N GLU A 21 5.58 17.47 0.87
CA GLU A 21 5.29 16.53 -0.21
C GLU A 21 6.40 16.55 -1.26
N ILE A 22 6.99 15.39 -1.51
CA ILE A 22 8.04 15.21 -2.52
C ILE A 22 7.53 14.45 -3.75
N ARG A 23 6.49 13.63 -3.61
CA ARG A 23 5.89 12.86 -4.70
C ARG A 23 4.41 12.58 -4.42
N ARG A 24 3.65 12.44 -5.51
CA ARG A 24 2.26 12.01 -5.50
C ARG A 24 2.05 10.87 -6.49
N TYR A 25 1.23 9.91 -6.08
CA TYR A 25 0.87 8.76 -6.90
C TYR A 25 -0.64 8.59 -6.91
N ALA A 26 -1.20 8.25 -8.08
CA ALA A 26 -2.55 7.71 -8.14
C ALA A 26 -2.56 6.33 -7.48
N VAL A 27 -3.60 6.02 -6.72
CA VAL A 27 -3.79 4.71 -6.09
C VAL A 27 -5.22 4.24 -6.31
N SER A 28 -5.49 2.99 -5.93
CA SER A 28 -6.85 2.47 -5.83
C SER A 28 -7.01 1.83 -4.46
N THR A 29 -7.97 2.33 -3.68
CA THR A 29 -8.32 1.76 -2.37
C THR A 29 -9.46 0.76 -2.52
N SER A 30 -9.88 0.12 -1.42
CA SER A 30 -10.98 -0.85 -1.49
C SER A 30 -12.26 -0.24 -2.05
N ARG A 31 -12.94 -1.00 -2.92
CA ARG A 31 -14.28 -0.67 -3.42
C ARG A 31 -15.32 -0.59 -2.30
N ASN A 32 -15.10 -1.29 -1.17
CA ASN A 32 -15.99 -1.25 0.00
C ASN A 32 -15.84 0.05 0.81
N GLY A 33 -14.92 0.92 0.41
CA GLY A 33 -14.66 2.20 1.08
C GLY A 33 -13.79 2.05 2.33
N ALA A 34 -13.93 3.03 3.22
CA ALA A 34 -13.20 3.06 4.49
C ALA A 34 -13.91 2.22 5.56
N GLY A 35 -13.15 1.59 6.45
CA GLY A 35 -13.72 0.85 7.58
C GLY A 35 -12.71 -0.04 8.32
N GLU A 36 -12.94 -0.22 9.62
CA GLU A 36 -12.00 -0.85 10.55
C GLU A 36 -12.49 -2.22 11.08
N ARG A 37 -13.65 -2.70 10.64
CA ARG A 37 -14.20 -3.99 11.05
C ARG A 37 -13.42 -5.14 10.41
N GLN A 38 -13.02 -6.11 11.22
CA GLN A 38 -12.37 -7.34 10.74
C GLN A 38 -13.26 -8.05 9.71
N GLY A 39 -12.65 -8.48 8.60
CA GLY A 39 -13.36 -9.18 7.52
C GLY A 39 -14.25 -8.28 6.65
N SER A 40 -14.22 -6.96 6.81
CA SER A 40 -15.00 -6.03 5.97
C SER A 40 -14.44 -5.86 4.56
N PHE A 41 -13.16 -6.21 4.36
CA PHE A 41 -12.40 -5.89 3.15
C PHE A 41 -12.35 -4.38 2.84
N CYS A 42 -12.71 -3.50 3.77
CA CYS A 42 -12.52 -2.06 3.66
C CYS A 42 -11.05 -1.67 3.82
N THR A 43 -10.69 -0.46 3.41
CA THR A 43 -9.40 0.14 3.73
C THR A 43 -9.49 0.76 5.13
N PRO A 44 -8.74 0.27 6.14
CA PRO A 44 -8.76 0.86 7.48
C PRO A 44 -8.10 2.23 7.49
N ARG A 45 -8.66 3.16 8.28
CA ARG A 45 -8.07 4.49 8.50
C ARG A 45 -7.20 4.49 9.76
N GLY A 46 -6.47 5.58 9.96
CA GLY A 46 -5.60 5.79 11.12
C GLY A 46 -4.13 5.59 10.79
N GLU A 47 -3.30 5.65 11.83
CA GLU A 47 -1.85 5.53 11.69
C GLU A 47 -1.44 4.07 11.55
N HIS A 48 -0.70 3.81 10.48
CA HIS A 48 -0.18 2.50 10.15
C HIS A 48 1.33 2.57 10.02
N ILE A 49 1.99 1.44 10.30
CA ILE A 49 3.44 1.29 10.12
C ILE A 49 3.72 0.25 9.05
N VAL A 50 4.75 0.51 8.23
CA VAL A 50 5.25 -0.49 7.29
C VAL A 50 6.02 -1.54 8.08
N ARG A 51 5.39 -2.68 8.34
CA ARG A 51 6.01 -3.79 9.08
C ARG A 51 7.03 -4.57 8.24
N ALA A 52 6.76 -4.76 6.94
CA ALA A 52 7.59 -5.57 6.07
C ALA A 52 7.48 -5.11 4.61
N LYS A 53 8.56 -5.26 3.85
CA LYS A 53 8.62 -5.09 2.40
C LYS A 53 9.11 -6.40 1.78
N ILE A 54 8.32 -6.97 0.88
CA ILE A 54 8.56 -8.30 0.28
C ILE A 54 8.84 -8.12 -1.23
N GLY A 55 9.72 -8.95 -1.78
CA GLY A 55 10.04 -8.97 -3.22
C GLY A 55 11.40 -8.39 -3.60
N ALA A 56 12.18 -7.87 -2.64
CA ALA A 56 13.56 -7.47 -2.90
C ALA A 56 14.37 -8.66 -3.45
N GLY A 57 15.07 -8.45 -4.57
CA GLY A 57 15.88 -9.47 -5.23
C GLY A 57 15.10 -10.53 -6.02
N GLN A 58 13.76 -10.47 -6.07
CA GLN A 58 12.97 -11.37 -6.91
C GLN A 58 12.97 -10.89 -8.37
N PRO A 59 12.92 -11.80 -9.35
CA PRO A 59 12.76 -11.43 -10.76
C PRO A 59 11.53 -10.54 -10.99
N LEU A 60 11.60 -9.70 -12.02
CA LEU A 60 10.42 -8.97 -12.51
C LEU A 60 9.30 -9.97 -12.85
N ASN A 61 8.05 -9.57 -12.60
CA ASN A 61 6.86 -10.40 -12.81
C ASN A 61 6.76 -11.67 -11.95
N THR A 62 7.54 -11.77 -10.87
CA THR A 62 7.38 -12.85 -9.87
C THR A 62 5.99 -12.81 -9.26
N VAL A 63 5.28 -13.93 -9.31
CA VAL A 63 3.97 -14.12 -8.68
C VAL A 63 4.14 -14.52 -7.21
N PHE A 64 3.34 -13.92 -6.31
CA PHE A 64 3.35 -14.21 -4.88
C PHE A 64 1.99 -14.72 -4.40
N VAL A 65 2.00 -15.72 -3.52
CA VAL A 65 0.84 -16.18 -2.75
C VAL A 65 1.20 -16.12 -1.27
N GLU A 66 0.33 -15.52 -0.45
CA GLU A 66 0.56 -15.38 1.00
C GLU A 66 1.93 -14.79 1.39
N ARG A 67 2.51 -13.93 0.53
CA ARG A 67 3.85 -13.30 0.68
C ARG A 67 5.03 -14.21 0.34
N ARG A 68 4.81 -15.38 -0.26
CA ARG A 68 5.85 -16.31 -0.73
C ARG A 68 5.87 -16.34 -2.26
N PRO A 69 7.05 -16.33 -2.91
CA PRO A 69 7.12 -16.48 -4.36
C PRO A 69 6.63 -17.87 -4.76
N THR A 70 5.86 -17.96 -5.82
CA THR A 70 5.32 -19.24 -6.32
C THR A 70 6.28 -19.95 -7.27
N GLY A 71 7.23 -19.22 -7.85
CA GLY A 71 8.10 -19.70 -8.94
C GLY A 71 7.57 -19.35 -10.34
N GLU A 72 6.33 -18.85 -10.45
CA GLU A 72 5.75 -18.36 -11.71
C GLU A 72 6.23 -16.94 -12.04
N ILE A 73 6.48 -16.70 -13.33
CA ILE A 73 6.83 -15.40 -13.91
C ILE A 73 5.80 -15.06 -14.99
N TRP A 74 5.14 -13.91 -14.88
CA TRP A 74 4.17 -13.42 -15.88
C TRP A 74 4.84 -12.73 -17.09
#